data_AF-A0A4U0V8B3-F1
#
_entry.id   AF-A0A4U0V8B3-F1
#
_cell.length_a   1.000
_cell.length_b   1.000
_cell.length_c   1.000
_cell.angle_alpha   90.00
_cell.angle_beta   90.00
_cell.angle_gamma   90.00
#
_symmetry.space_group_name_H-M   'P 1'
#
loop_
_entity.id
_entity.type
_entity.pdbx_description
1 polymer ?
#
loop_
_entity_poly.entity_id
_entity_poly.type
_entity_poly.pdbx_seq_one_letter_code
_entity_poly.pdbx_strand_id
1 'polypeptide(L)'
;MASALPTTQAPLKDEYGGDEINALVLDAGSYSIRAGFAGEDTPKSVMPSYYGLTTKGERLFGENAVHLPRGDMEIKNPYDTEGVVEDWETASRLWEYSITSRLTGARQTSPSKNGLNDGATKDGDGDVPMEEDLEKMEDDERDRPLEEYPLLMSEPGWNTPKARERTIEIAMESWGVPAFFLAKNGQLAA
;
A
#
# COMPACT_ATOMS: atom_id res chain seq x y z
N MET A 1 47.09 4.72 -11.01
CA MET A 1 46.92 6.17 -11.16
C MET A 1 45.79 6.40 -12.15
N ALA A 2 44.57 6.64 -11.68
CA ALA A 2 43.45 6.93 -12.57
C ALA A 2 43.66 8.34 -13.16
N SER A 3 43.70 8.44 -14.49
CA SER A 3 43.77 9.73 -15.18
C SER A 3 42.49 10.50 -14.90
N ALA A 4 42.60 11.73 -14.41
CA ALA A 4 41.46 12.63 -14.29
C ALA A 4 40.85 12.88 -15.67
N LEU A 5 39.52 12.83 -15.77
CA LEU A 5 38.81 13.10 -17.01
C LEU A 5 38.91 14.58 -17.39
N PRO A 6 38.94 14.90 -18.70
CA PRO A 6 38.98 16.29 -19.18
C PRO A 6 37.70 17.04 -18.77
N THR A 7 37.84 18.30 -18.37
CA THR A 7 36.76 19.17 -17.85
C THR A 7 35.65 19.49 -18.84
N THR A 8 35.83 19.12 -20.11
CA THR A 8 34.85 19.27 -21.20
C THR A 8 33.98 18.05 -21.40
N GLN A 9 34.30 16.93 -20.75
CA GLN A 9 33.47 15.74 -20.78
C GLN A 9 32.42 15.90 -19.67
N ALA A 10 31.15 15.95 -20.05
CA ALA A 10 30.08 15.86 -19.08
C ALA A 10 30.34 14.63 -18.19
N PRO A 11 30.15 14.71 -16.86
CA PRO A 11 30.24 13.53 -16.03
C PRO A 11 29.41 12.44 -16.70
N LEU A 12 29.98 11.24 -16.81
CA LEU A 12 29.18 10.09 -17.21
C LEU A 12 27.94 10.17 -16.33
N LYS A 13 26.75 10.24 -16.97
CA LYS A 13 25.51 10.04 -16.24
C LYS A 13 25.80 8.79 -15.44
N ASP A 14 25.80 8.85 -14.12
CA ASP A 14 25.90 7.65 -13.31
C ASP A 14 24.70 6.83 -13.77
N GLU A 15 24.97 5.95 -14.73
CA GLU A 15 24.06 4.94 -15.18
C GLU A 15 24.05 4.03 -13.97
N TYR A 16 23.11 4.31 -13.07
CA TYR A 16 22.85 3.54 -11.88
C TYR A 16 22.45 2.14 -12.38
N GLY A 17 23.46 1.32 -12.66
CA GLY A 17 23.35 -0.10 -12.96
C GLY A 17 23.18 -0.88 -11.66
N GLY A 18 22.26 -0.44 -10.80
CA GLY A 18 21.83 -1.15 -9.61
C GLY A 18 20.40 -1.60 -9.85
N ASP A 19 20.21 -2.92 -9.99
CA ASP A 19 18.92 -3.60 -10.14
C ASP A 19 17.76 -2.85 -9.48
N GLU A 20 16.69 -2.60 -10.23
CA GLU A 20 15.42 -2.08 -9.75
C GLU A 20 14.94 -2.92 -8.55
N ILE A 21 15.25 -2.50 -7.32
CA ILE A 21 14.75 -3.16 -6.11
C ILE A 21 13.29 -2.74 -5.99
N ASN A 22 12.39 -3.56 -6.54
CA ASN A 22 10.94 -3.40 -6.44
C ASN A 22 10.45 -3.72 -5.01
N ALA A 23 10.93 -2.99 -4.02
CA ALA A 23 10.45 -3.07 -2.64
C ALA A 23 9.53 -1.87 -2.35
N LEU A 24 8.48 -2.11 -1.58
CA LEU A 24 7.61 -1.07 -1.06
C LEU A 24 8.17 -0.54 0.26
N VAL A 25 8.13 0.77 0.43
CA VAL A 25 8.45 1.45 1.67
C VAL A 25 7.18 2.11 2.20
N LEU A 26 6.78 1.74 3.41
CA LEU A 26 5.64 2.30 4.13
C LEU A 26 6.12 3.00 5.40
N ASP A 27 5.98 4.31 5.45
CA ASP A 27 6.25 5.10 6.65
C ASP A 27 4.93 5.42 7.36
N ALA A 28 4.65 4.63 8.41
CA ALA A 28 3.38 4.61 9.13
C ALA A 28 3.36 5.61 10.29
N GLY A 29 3.31 6.91 9.96
CA GLY A 29 3.23 7.99 10.95
C GLY A 29 1.82 8.18 11.53
N SER A 30 1.73 8.77 12.73
CA SER A 30 0.45 9.08 13.38
C SER A 30 -0.27 10.31 12.82
N TYR A 31 0.45 11.21 12.13
CA TYR A 31 -0.11 12.38 11.46
C TYR A 31 -0.31 12.17 9.96
N SER A 32 0.72 11.62 9.30
CA SER A 32 0.73 11.31 7.88
C SER A 32 1.35 9.94 7.64
N ILE A 33 0.76 9.20 6.70
CA ILE A 33 1.33 7.98 6.14
C ILE A 33 1.95 8.31 4.79
N ARG A 34 3.14 7.79 4.54
CA ARG A 34 3.85 7.94 3.28
C ARG A 34 4.18 6.57 2.72
N ALA A 35 3.96 6.36 1.44
CA ALA A 35 4.31 5.14 0.75
C ALA A 35 5.00 5.43 -0.59
N GLY A 36 5.95 4.58 -0.97
CA GLY A 36 6.81 4.75 -2.14
C GLY A 36 7.49 3.44 -2.55
N PHE A 37 8.07 3.42 -3.74
CA PHE A 37 9.03 2.37 -4.10
C PHE A 37 10.42 2.73 -3.58
N ALA A 38 11.17 1.72 -3.15
CA ALA A 38 12.55 1.91 -2.73
C ALA A 38 13.41 2.48 -3.88
N GLY A 39 14.30 3.41 -3.55
CA GLY A 39 15.19 4.05 -4.54
C GLY A 39 14.60 5.28 -5.23
N GLU A 40 13.32 5.61 -5.02
CA GLU A 40 12.74 6.85 -5.51
C GLU A 40 13.07 8.06 -4.63
N ASP A 41 13.21 9.24 -5.24
CA ASP A 41 13.56 10.49 -4.55
C ASP A 41 12.47 10.99 -3.57
N THR A 42 11.20 10.68 -3.86
CA THR A 42 10.05 11.17 -3.10
C THR A 42 8.98 10.09 -2.99
N PRO A 43 8.24 10.00 -1.86
CA PRO A 43 7.11 9.08 -1.76
C PRO A 43 6.04 9.43 -2.81
N LYS A 44 5.46 8.41 -3.44
CA LYS A 44 4.38 8.60 -4.43
C LYS A 44 3.03 8.88 -3.78
N SER A 45 2.83 8.33 -2.59
CA SER A 45 1.60 8.47 -1.83
C SER A 45 1.90 9.14 -0.51
N VAL A 46 1.25 10.26 -0.25
CA VAL A 46 1.29 10.97 1.03
C VAL A 46 -0.15 11.26 1.39
N MET A 47 -0.59 10.76 2.54
CA MET A 47 -1.97 10.93 2.98
C MET A 47 -2.06 11.14 4.50
N PRO A 48 -3.11 11.81 4.97
CA PRO A 48 -3.36 11.92 6.41
C PRO A 48 -3.57 10.53 7.03
N SER A 49 -3.08 10.34 8.25
CA SER A 49 -3.36 9.13 9.05
C SER A 49 -4.75 9.13 9.68
N TYR A 50 -5.55 10.14 9.35
CA TYR A 50 -6.92 10.31 9.81
C TYR A 50 -7.88 9.65 8.82
N TYR A 51 -9.02 9.22 9.33
CA TYR A 51 -10.11 8.65 8.54
C TYR A 51 -11.44 9.29 8.92
N GLY A 52 -12.37 9.31 7.97
CA GLY A 52 -13.76 9.70 8.23
C GLY A 52 -14.55 8.47 8.68
N LEU A 53 -15.18 8.54 9.84
CA LEU A 53 -16.14 7.55 10.32
C LEU A 53 -17.55 8.09 10.09
N THR A 54 -18.34 7.39 9.28
CA THR A 54 -19.76 7.75 9.10
C THR A 54 -20.62 7.16 10.22
N THR A 55 -21.81 7.72 10.43
CA THR A 55 -22.81 7.16 11.37
C THR A 55 -23.24 5.73 11.03
N LYS A 56 -23.04 5.30 9.78
CA LYS A 56 -23.29 3.92 9.31
C LYS A 56 -22.15 2.95 9.66
N GLY A 57 -21.04 3.45 10.20
CA GLY A 57 -19.85 2.66 10.50
C GLY A 57 -18.87 2.52 9.33
N GLU A 58 -19.12 3.17 8.20
CA GLU A 58 -18.21 3.16 7.06
C GLU A 58 -16.96 4.00 7.37
N ARG A 59 -15.79 3.46 7.05
CA ARG A 59 -14.49 4.13 7.19
C ARG A 59 -14.05 4.65 5.83
N LEU A 60 -13.86 5.97 5.74
CA LEU A 60 -13.47 6.66 4.53
C LEU A 60 -12.01 7.10 4.63
N PHE A 61 -11.19 6.68 3.68
CA PHE A 61 -9.76 6.95 3.65
C PHE A 61 -9.39 7.97 2.57
N GLY A 62 -8.23 8.59 2.75
CA GLY A 62 -7.67 9.54 1.79
C GLY A 62 -8.04 11.00 2.06
N GLU A 63 -7.24 11.89 1.47
CA GLU A 63 -7.29 13.34 1.68
C GLU A 63 -8.66 13.94 1.33
N ASN A 64 -9.20 13.56 0.17
CA ASN A 64 -10.51 14.06 -0.28
C ASN A 64 -11.64 13.68 0.68
N ALA A 65 -11.61 12.45 1.22
CA ALA A 65 -12.67 11.99 2.10
C ALA A 65 -12.70 12.76 3.42
N VAL A 66 -11.53 13.08 3.97
CA VAL A 66 -11.40 13.79 5.25
C VAL A 66 -11.66 15.30 5.12
N HIS A 67 -11.32 15.90 3.98
CA HIS A 67 -11.47 17.36 3.77
C HIS A 67 -12.84 17.79 3.24
N LEU A 68 -13.66 16.87 2.74
CA LEU A 68 -15.02 17.16 2.29
C LEU A 68 -15.98 17.17 3.49
N PRO A 69 -16.59 18.31 3.85
CA PRO A 69 -17.55 18.36 4.95
C PRO A 69 -18.80 17.53 4.61
N ARG A 70 -19.15 16.60 5.50
CA ARG A 70 -20.32 15.72 5.38
C ARG A 70 -21.08 15.75 6.71
N GLY A 71 -22.41 15.83 6.66
CA GLY A 71 -23.27 16.01 7.84
C GLY A 71 -23.26 14.87 8.86
N ASP A 72 -22.77 13.69 8.48
CA ASP A 72 -22.82 12.46 9.28
C ASP A 72 -21.43 11.79 9.40
N MET A 73 -20.37 12.60 9.46
CA MET A 73 -18.99 12.11 9.46
C MET A 73 -18.19 12.72 10.62
N GLU A 74 -17.49 11.86 11.36
CA GLU A 74 -16.53 12.23 12.41
C GLU A 74 -15.11 11.88 11.94
N ILE A 75 -14.13 12.75 12.19
CA ILE A 75 -12.73 12.47 11.85
C ILE A 75 -12.06 11.80 13.04
N LYS A 76 -11.49 10.61 12.83
CA LYS A 76 -10.79 9.83 13.86
C LYS A 76 -9.39 9.44 13.40
N ASN A 77 -8.58 8.99 14.35
CA ASN A 77 -7.22 8.52 14.14
C ASN A 77 -7.09 7.13 14.80
N PRO A 78 -6.50 6.12 14.12
CA PRO A 78 -6.32 4.78 14.71
C PRO A 78 -5.15 4.71 15.71
N TYR A 79 -4.36 5.77 15.83
CA TYR A 79 -3.25 5.88 16.77
C TYR A 79 -3.66 6.61 18.06
N ASP A 80 -3.00 6.27 19.17
CA ASP A 80 -3.11 6.99 20.44
C ASP A 80 -2.34 8.33 20.44
N THR A 81 -2.34 9.00 21.58
CA THR A 81 -1.62 10.28 21.78
C THR A 81 -0.10 10.14 21.70
N GLU A 82 0.43 8.93 21.90
CA GLU A 82 1.87 8.62 21.86
C GLU A 82 2.32 8.09 20.48
N GLY A 83 1.39 7.98 19.52
CA GLY A 83 1.66 7.49 18.17
C GLY A 83 1.76 5.96 18.05
N VAL A 84 1.19 5.21 18.99
CA VAL A 84 1.06 3.74 18.92
C VAL A 84 -0.34 3.37 18.40
N VAL A 85 -0.44 2.32 17.61
CA VAL A 85 -1.71 1.86 17.04
C VAL A 85 -2.62 1.26 18.11
N GLU A 86 -3.83 1.80 18.26
CA GLU A 86 -4.90 1.24 19.10
C GLU A 86 -5.92 0.45 18.26
N ASP A 87 -6.36 1.02 17.13
CA ASP A 87 -7.32 0.39 16.22
C ASP A 87 -6.60 -0.26 15.03
N TRP A 88 -6.26 -1.53 15.21
CA TRP A 88 -5.54 -2.33 14.22
C TRP A 88 -6.35 -2.65 12.96
N GLU A 89 -7.68 -2.73 13.06
CA GLU A 89 -8.52 -3.01 11.89
C GLU A 89 -8.58 -1.78 10.98
N THR A 90 -8.66 -0.58 11.55
CA THR A 90 -8.59 0.65 10.76
C THR A 90 -7.18 0.89 10.24
N ALA A 91 -6.16 0.71 11.09
CA ALA A 91 -4.77 0.95 10.70
C ALA A 91 -4.35 0.07 9.52
N SER A 92 -4.69 -1.22 9.52
CA SER A 92 -4.35 -2.12 8.41
C SER A 92 -4.97 -1.65 7.09
N ARG A 93 -6.28 -1.35 7.08
CA ARG A 93 -6.96 -0.86 5.87
C ARG A 93 -6.43 0.50 5.40
N LEU A 94 -6.06 1.37 6.34
CA LEU A 94 -5.50 2.69 6.05
C LEU A 94 -4.12 2.58 5.41
N TRP A 95 -3.25 1.70 5.94
CA TRP A 95 -1.93 1.41 5.37
C TRP A 95 -2.05 0.80 3.98
N GLU A 96 -2.92 -0.18 3.80
CA GLU A 96 -3.18 -0.80 2.52
C GLU A 96 -3.68 0.22 1.49
N TYR A 97 -4.66 1.05 1.86
CA TYR A 97 -5.15 2.15 1.02
C TYR A 97 -4.03 3.12 0.62
N SER A 98 -3.08 3.40 1.52
CA SER A 98 -1.96 4.28 1.21
C SER A 98 -1.07 3.74 0.09
N ILE A 99 -0.97 2.42 -0.03
CA ILE A 99 -0.22 1.75 -1.08
C ILE A 99 -1.09 1.62 -2.34
N THR A 100 -2.28 1.04 -2.23
CA THR A 100 -3.10 0.66 -3.39
C THR A 100 -3.71 1.85 -4.12
N SER A 101 -4.01 2.95 -3.41
CA SER A 101 -4.68 4.11 -4.03
C SER A 101 -3.87 4.81 -5.11
N ARG A 102 -2.53 4.73 -5.05
CA ARG A 102 -1.64 5.50 -5.94
C ARG A 102 -0.43 4.74 -6.49
N LEU A 103 0.03 3.65 -5.84
CA LEU A 103 1.26 2.95 -6.23
C LEU A 103 1.01 1.74 -7.13
N THR A 104 0.14 0.82 -6.72
CA THR A 104 -0.03 -0.48 -7.41
C THR A 104 -1.21 -0.50 -8.38
N GLY A 105 -2.13 0.46 -8.29
CA GLY A 105 -3.26 0.62 -9.22
C GLY A 105 -4.20 -0.58 -9.25
N ALA A 106 -5.23 -0.51 -10.09
CA ALA A 106 -6.04 -1.69 -10.40
C ALA A 106 -5.24 -2.61 -11.32
N ARG A 107 -5.02 -3.87 -10.90
CA ARG A 107 -4.46 -4.89 -11.79
C ARG A 107 -5.33 -4.99 -13.05
N GLN A 108 -4.69 -5.20 -14.19
CA GLN A 108 -5.40 -5.34 -15.46
C GLN A 108 -6.31 -6.57 -15.36
N THR A 109 -7.62 -6.36 -15.45
CA THR A 109 -8.58 -7.47 -15.47
C THR A 109 -8.31 -8.35 -16.68
N SER A 110 -8.45 -9.67 -16.50
CA SER A 110 -8.25 -10.64 -17.58
C SER A 110 -9.00 -10.20 -18.85
N PRO A 111 -8.44 -10.38 -20.06
CA PRO A 111 -9.11 -10.02 -21.31
C PRO A 111 -10.51 -10.62 -21.49
N SER A 112 -10.85 -11.66 -20.73
CA SER A 112 -12.18 -12.28 -20.70
C SER A 112 -13.20 -11.54 -19.82
N LYS A 113 -12.76 -10.68 -18.90
CA LYS A 113 -13.59 -9.94 -17.91
C LYS A 113 -13.49 -8.41 -18.02
N ASN A 114 -12.68 -7.90 -18.96
CA ASN A 114 -12.43 -6.45 -19.08
C ASN A 114 -13.49 -5.70 -19.90
N GLY A 115 -14.54 -6.37 -20.38
CA GLY A 115 -15.62 -5.74 -21.15
C GLY A 115 -15.22 -5.31 -22.56
N LEU A 116 -13.98 -5.55 -22.99
CA LEU A 116 -13.49 -5.15 -24.31
C LEU A 116 -13.73 -6.23 -25.38
N ASN A 117 -14.02 -7.47 -24.97
CA ASN A 117 -14.24 -8.61 -25.85
C ASN A 117 -15.68 -9.19 -25.82
N ASP A 118 -16.60 -8.57 -25.07
CA ASP A 118 -17.96 -9.07 -24.81
C ASP A 118 -18.90 -9.04 -26.04
N GLY A 119 -18.35 -8.77 -27.23
CA GLY A 119 -19.09 -8.56 -28.47
C GLY A 119 -19.36 -9.80 -29.32
N ALA A 120 -19.06 -11.03 -28.88
CA ALA A 120 -19.08 -12.19 -29.79
C ALA A 120 -19.86 -13.45 -29.36
N THR A 121 -20.36 -13.57 -28.12
CA THR A 121 -21.12 -14.78 -27.73
C THR A 121 -22.23 -14.45 -26.74
N LYS A 122 -23.36 -13.97 -27.26
CA LYS A 122 -24.67 -14.07 -26.59
C LYS A 122 -25.60 -14.89 -27.47
N ASP A 123 -25.35 -16.19 -27.53
CA ASP A 123 -26.38 -17.17 -27.88
C ASP A 123 -26.44 -18.19 -26.73
N GLY A 124 -27.65 -18.40 -26.24
CA GLY A 124 -27.93 -18.85 -24.88
C GLY A 124 -27.68 -20.32 -24.62
N ASP A 125 -27.38 -20.63 -23.36
CA ASP A 125 -28.06 -21.64 -22.58
C ASP A 125 -27.81 -21.38 -21.09
N GLY A 126 -28.85 -21.59 -20.27
CA GLY A 126 -28.87 -21.24 -18.86
C GLY A 126 -28.26 -22.31 -17.97
N ASP A 127 -26.94 -22.27 -17.82
CA ASP A 127 -26.25 -22.93 -16.70
C ASP A 127 -25.88 -21.89 -15.63
N VAL A 128 -26.23 -22.22 -14.38
CA VAL A 128 -25.93 -21.41 -13.20
C VAL A 128 -24.45 -21.63 -12.84
N PRO A 129 -23.63 -20.59 -12.64
CA PRO A 129 -22.18 -20.70 -12.78
C PRO A 129 -21.54 -21.10 -11.45
N MET A 130 -21.34 -22.40 -11.23
CA MET A 130 -20.42 -22.85 -10.18
C MET A 130 -18.97 -22.42 -10.48
N GLU A 131 -18.66 -22.09 -11.74
CA GLU A 131 -17.40 -21.48 -12.16
C GLU A 131 -17.26 -20.02 -11.70
N GLU A 132 -18.31 -19.18 -11.77
CA GLU A 132 -18.21 -17.79 -11.34
C GLU A 132 -18.01 -17.64 -9.82
N ASP A 133 -18.58 -18.54 -9.01
CA ASP A 133 -18.42 -18.50 -7.55
C ASP A 133 -17.05 -19.06 -7.11
N LEU A 134 -16.52 -20.08 -7.81
CA LEU A 134 -15.13 -20.52 -7.63
C LEU A 134 -14.14 -19.46 -8.11
N GLU A 135 -14.41 -18.80 -9.23
CA GLU A 135 -13.55 -17.74 -9.77
C GLU A 135 -13.63 -16.44 -8.98
N LYS A 136 -14.75 -16.11 -8.32
CA LYS A 136 -14.83 -15.01 -7.34
C LYS A 136 -14.01 -15.31 -6.08
N MET A 137 -14.02 -16.56 -5.62
CA MET A 137 -13.13 -16.98 -4.52
C MET A 137 -11.66 -16.91 -4.96
N GLU A 138 -11.35 -17.26 -6.21
CA GLU A 138 -9.99 -17.10 -6.76
C GLU A 138 -9.61 -15.63 -6.99
N ASP A 139 -10.53 -14.75 -7.41
CA ASP A 139 -10.27 -13.30 -7.56
C ASP A 139 -10.09 -12.64 -6.17
N ASP A 140 -10.87 -13.03 -5.15
CA ASP A 140 -10.66 -12.61 -3.74
C ASP A 140 -9.33 -13.15 -3.16
N GLU A 141 -8.88 -14.37 -3.53
CA GLU A 141 -7.56 -14.90 -3.15
C GLU A 141 -6.39 -14.25 -3.91
N ARG A 142 -6.62 -13.76 -5.14
CA ARG A 142 -5.64 -13.08 -6.01
C ARG A 142 -5.52 -11.58 -5.74
N ASP A 143 -6.42 -11.00 -4.96
CA ASP A 143 -6.46 -9.57 -4.61
C ASP A 143 -5.59 -9.21 -3.40
N ARG A 144 -4.42 -9.85 -3.25
CA ARG A 144 -3.38 -9.38 -2.32
C ARG A 144 -2.35 -8.55 -3.09
N PRO A 145 -2.56 -7.22 -3.22
CA PRO A 145 -1.73 -6.34 -4.07
C PRO A 145 -0.29 -6.19 -3.58
N LEU A 146 0.04 -6.71 -2.40
CA LEU A 146 1.35 -6.59 -1.77
C LEU A 146 2.18 -7.89 -1.84
N GLU A 147 1.64 -8.98 -2.40
CA GLU A 147 2.36 -10.27 -2.53
C GLU A 147 3.56 -10.23 -3.46
N GLU A 148 3.60 -9.27 -4.39
CA GLU A 148 4.69 -9.19 -5.38
C GLU A 148 5.94 -8.49 -4.83
N TYR A 149 5.80 -7.68 -3.78
CA TYR A 149 6.81 -6.72 -3.37
C TYR A 149 7.23 -6.92 -1.92
N PRO A 150 8.54 -7.08 -1.62
CA PRO A 150 9.04 -6.97 -0.26
C PRO A 150 8.63 -5.64 0.38
N LEU A 151 8.27 -5.65 1.66
CA LEU A 151 7.79 -4.47 2.37
C LEU A 151 8.74 -4.07 3.50
N LEU A 152 9.19 -2.82 3.45
CA LEU A 152 9.84 -2.13 4.56
C LEU A 152 8.79 -1.23 5.24
N MET A 153 8.57 -1.39 6.53
CA MET A 153 7.68 -0.52 7.30
C MET A 153 8.40 0.19 8.44
N SER A 154 8.05 1.45 8.68
CA SER A 154 8.58 2.26 9.78
C SER A 154 7.76 2.10 11.07
N GLU A 155 8.39 2.33 12.22
CA GLU A 155 7.72 2.33 13.53
C GLU A 155 8.36 3.32 14.53
N PRO A 156 7.62 3.76 15.57
CA PRO A 156 8.19 4.54 16.64
C PRO A 156 9.17 3.72 17.51
N GLY A 157 10.18 4.39 18.09
CA GLY A 157 11.22 3.73 18.87
C GLY A 157 10.73 3.03 20.16
N TRP A 158 9.58 3.48 20.67
CA TRP A 158 8.88 2.99 21.87
C TRP A 158 7.74 2.00 21.55
N ASN A 159 7.65 1.51 20.30
CA ASN A 159 6.62 0.54 19.94
C ASN A 159 6.73 -0.74 20.78
N THR A 160 5.59 -1.29 21.22
CA THR A 160 5.57 -2.46 22.11
C THR A 160 5.85 -3.76 21.34
N PRO A 161 6.41 -4.80 21.97
CA PRO A 161 6.61 -6.10 21.31
C PRO A 161 5.32 -6.68 20.71
N LYS A 162 4.19 -6.56 21.42
CA LYS A 162 2.88 -7.02 20.95
C LYS A 162 2.41 -6.27 19.69
N ALA A 163 2.64 -4.95 19.63
CA ALA A 163 2.31 -4.15 18.45
C ALA A 163 3.20 -4.54 17.25
N ARG A 164 4.48 -4.86 17.49
CA ARG A 164 5.40 -5.36 16.45
C ARG A 164 4.94 -6.70 15.91
N GLU A 165 4.60 -7.64 16.79
CA GLU A 165 4.06 -8.96 16.40
C GLU A 165 2.80 -8.80 15.55
N ARG A 166 1.86 -7.94 15.98
CA ARG A 166 0.64 -7.67 15.23
C ARG A 166 0.89 -7.05 13.86
N THR A 167 1.88 -6.17 13.76
CA THR A 167 2.30 -5.57 12.49
C THR A 167 2.85 -6.63 11.53
N ILE A 168 3.71 -7.52 12.04
CA ILE A 168 4.30 -8.61 11.26
C ILE A 168 3.23 -9.60 10.79
N GLU A 169 2.28 -9.95 11.66
CA GLU A 169 1.13 -10.79 11.34
C GLU A 169 0.32 -10.19 10.17
N ILE A 170 -0.01 -8.90 10.25
CA ILE A 170 -0.74 -8.21 9.17
C ILE A 170 0.05 -8.26 7.86
N ALA A 171 1.34 -7.94 7.89
CA ALA A 171 2.16 -7.90 6.69
C ALA A 171 2.32 -9.29 6.04
N MET A 172 2.66 -10.30 6.83
CA MET A 172 2.98 -11.63 6.31
C MET A 172 1.74 -12.49 6.05
N GLU A 173 0.75 -12.46 6.94
CA GLU A 173 -0.42 -13.35 6.85
C GLU A 173 -1.57 -12.69 6.09
N SER A 174 -1.89 -11.43 6.39
CA SER A 174 -3.02 -10.74 5.74
C SER A 174 -2.64 -10.25 4.34
N TRP A 175 -1.52 -9.55 4.22
CA TRP A 175 -1.08 -8.97 2.95
C TRP A 175 -0.22 -9.90 2.09
N GLY A 176 0.34 -10.96 2.67
CA GLY A 176 1.10 -11.97 1.93
C GLY A 176 2.45 -11.49 1.40
N VAL A 177 3.05 -10.45 1.99
CA VAL A 177 4.31 -9.90 1.47
C VAL A 177 5.42 -10.98 1.48
N PRO A 178 6.26 -11.06 0.43
CA PRO A 178 7.26 -12.13 0.30
C PRO A 178 8.41 -11.98 1.30
N ALA A 179 8.68 -10.76 1.76
CA ALA A 179 9.60 -10.45 2.82
C ALA A 179 9.18 -9.16 3.53
N PHE A 180 9.38 -9.09 4.84
CA PHE A 180 9.00 -7.95 5.66
C PHE A 180 10.13 -7.53 6.59
N PHE A 181 10.37 -6.21 6.69
CA PHE A 181 11.26 -5.64 7.69
C PHE A 181 10.60 -4.45 8.39
N LEU A 182 10.68 -4.44 9.72
CA LEU A 182 10.14 -3.38 10.57
C LEU A 182 11.30 -2.59 11.18
N ALA A 183 11.40 -1.31 10.82
CA ALA A 183 12.54 -0.45 11.14
C ALA A 183 12.13 0.75 11.99
N LYS A 184 12.94 1.10 12.98
CA LYS A 184 12.67 2.26 13.84
C LYS A 184 12.92 3.57 13.08
N ASN A 185 12.04 4.56 13.24
CA ASN A 185 12.19 5.88 12.63
C ASN A 185 13.56 6.52 12.87
N GLY A 186 14.09 6.40 14.10
CA GLY A 186 15.41 6.93 14.45
C GLY A 186 16.59 6.23 13.73
N GLN A 187 16.41 4.98 13.27
CA GLN A 187 17.41 4.28 12.46
C GLN A 187 17.30 4.66 10.98
N LEU A 188 16.08 4.85 10.48
CA LEU A 188 15.83 5.25 9.10
C LEU A 188 16.23 6.71 8.80
N ALA A 189 16.27 7.56 9.83
CA ALA A 189 16.65 8.96 9.70
C ALA A 189 18.16 9.23 9.85
N ALA A 190 18.95 8.21 10.17
CA ALA A 190 20.37 8.33 10.54
C ALA A 190 21.31 8.41 9.32
#